data_AF-A0A7J4SPK8-F1
#
_entry.id   AF-A0A7J4SPK8-F1
#
_cell.length_a   1.000
_cell.length_b   1.000
_cell.length_c   1.000
_cell.angle_alpha   90.00
_cell.angle_beta   90.00
_cell.angle_gamma   90.00
#
_symmetry.space_group_name_H-M   'P 1'
#
loop_
_entity.id
_entity.type
_entity.pdbx_description
1 polymer ?
#
loop_
_entity_poly.entity_id
_entity_poly.type
_entity_poly.pdbx_seq_one_letter_code
_entity_poly.pdbx_strand_id
1 'polypeptide(L)'
;MHGGAGDHLEAEHLASEIERHSELYYNHAEPEITDAQFDLLIQRLREIDPSNPQLEKVGADPAPGSVKVEHLYPMLSLDKANTPEEIAHFVNTTSAATKRFVVQPKLDGSAVSLEYRRGMLFRAVTRGSGTRGEDVTRNVRRIPNIPSRIKWRGDCYVRGEVVMLLDTYRENYAEVAPNPRNLAAGALRQKNPESGKARAEDLRFFAYDAKFPEGESGDESTNPSSYAYDSQTLEWLSSMDIQPAGRFVVQADDSDEVIELLISKTEEAIRSRDEMPWEIDGLVIKVDELSKRPLLGETAHHPRWALAWKFPPEEAITVVMSVDWQTGRTGNVTPVARVAPVMVSGVTVENTTLHNPGEVERLGLKIGDRVMIVRRGDVIPKITEVIGQATKADLDG
;
A
#
# COMPACT_ATOMS: atom_id res chain seq x y z
N MET A 1 15.61 27.92 40.74
CA MET A 1 16.10 28.22 39.38
C MET A 1 17.62 28.15 39.38
N HIS A 2 18.18 26.94 39.33
CA HIS A 2 19.62 26.66 39.16
C HIS A 2 19.70 25.44 38.24
N GLY A 3 19.77 25.68 36.94
CA GLY A 3 19.81 24.64 35.91
C GLY A 3 19.90 25.35 34.58
N GLY A 4 21.11 25.67 34.13
CA GLY A 4 21.29 26.61 33.01
C GLY A 4 22.51 26.38 32.14
N ALA A 5 23.36 25.40 32.46
CA ALA A 5 24.51 25.04 31.61
C ALA A 5 24.94 23.58 31.85
N GLY A 6 25.02 23.15 33.11
CA GLY A 6 25.35 21.76 33.49
C GLY A 6 24.30 20.76 33.00
N ASP A 7 23.02 21.03 33.27
CA ASP A 7 21.91 20.17 32.84
C ASP A 7 21.79 20.09 31.30
N HIS A 8 22.19 21.14 30.57
CA HIS A 8 22.17 21.15 29.11
C HIS A 8 23.28 20.27 28.51
N LEU A 9 24.51 20.40 29.03
CA LEU A 9 25.64 19.53 28.66
C LEU A 9 25.39 18.06 29.04
N GLU A 10 24.75 17.82 30.19
CA GLU A 10 24.36 16.47 30.62
C GLU A 10 23.26 15.90 29.69
N ALA A 11 22.28 16.71 29.30
CA ALA A 11 21.25 16.31 28.34
C ALA A 11 21.81 15.98 26.95
N GLU A 12 22.75 16.78 26.44
CA GLU A 12 23.44 16.48 25.18
C GLU A 12 24.26 15.19 25.26
N HIS A 13 24.97 14.97 26.36
CA HIS A 13 25.76 13.75 26.57
C HIS A 13 24.86 12.51 26.68
N LEU A 14 23.77 12.57 27.47
CA LEU A 14 22.81 11.49 27.57
C LEU A 14 22.12 11.22 26.24
N ALA A 15 21.77 12.27 25.49
CA ALA A 15 21.21 12.11 24.16
C ALA A 15 22.19 11.39 23.21
N SER A 16 23.47 11.76 23.23
CA SER A 16 24.49 11.07 22.42
C SER A 16 24.71 9.62 22.84
N GLU A 17 24.70 9.30 24.13
CA GLU A 17 24.82 7.92 24.61
C GLU A 17 23.58 7.10 24.25
N ILE A 18 22.38 7.66 24.41
CA ILE A 18 21.14 7.02 23.97
C ILE A 18 21.18 6.79 22.46
N GLU A 19 21.63 7.75 21.66
CA GLU A 19 21.78 7.60 20.21
C GLU A 19 22.74 6.47 19.86
N ARG A 20 23.91 6.44 20.50
CA ARG A 20 24.94 5.42 20.29
C ARG A 20 24.47 4.02 20.69
N HIS A 21 23.87 3.88 21.86
CA HIS A 21 23.36 2.58 22.33
C HIS A 21 22.14 2.14 21.54
N SER A 22 21.31 3.09 21.09
CA SER A 22 20.24 2.80 20.14
C SER A 22 20.82 2.30 18.82
N GLU A 23 21.85 2.94 18.26
CA GLU A 23 22.53 2.50 17.04
C GLU A 23 23.07 1.07 17.18
N LEU A 24 23.79 0.80 18.26
CA LEU A 24 24.37 -0.51 18.55
C LEU A 24 23.30 -1.60 18.72
N TYR A 25 22.24 -1.28 19.46
CA TYR A 25 21.15 -2.22 19.71
C TYR A 25 20.32 -2.46 18.43
N TYR A 26 19.94 -1.39 17.74
CA TYR A 26 18.94 -1.44 16.68
C TYR A 26 19.51 -1.70 15.28
N ASN A 27 20.71 -1.19 14.98
CA ASN A 27 21.32 -1.31 13.65
C ASN A 27 22.45 -2.34 13.59
N HIS A 28 23.20 -2.52 14.68
CA HIS A 28 24.32 -3.46 14.73
C HIS A 28 23.99 -4.79 15.39
N ALA A 29 22.90 -4.87 16.17
CA ALA A 29 22.57 -6.01 17.01
C ALA A 29 23.72 -6.42 17.96
N GLU A 30 24.51 -5.43 18.41
CA GLU A 30 25.68 -5.56 19.28
C GLU A 30 25.52 -4.67 20.52
N PRO A 31 24.54 -4.93 21.41
CA PRO A 31 24.30 -4.07 22.56
C PRO A 31 25.46 -4.12 23.56
N GLU A 32 25.98 -2.95 23.92
CA GLU A 32 27.04 -2.80 24.93
C GLU A 32 26.51 -2.71 26.36
N ILE A 33 25.24 -2.31 26.52
CA ILE A 33 24.59 -2.15 27.81
C ILE A 33 23.30 -2.96 27.87
N THR A 34 22.92 -3.34 29.09
CA THR A 34 21.66 -4.04 29.34
C THR A 34 20.45 -3.11 29.18
N ASP A 35 19.28 -3.69 28.91
CA ASP A 35 18.01 -2.95 28.81
C ASP A 35 17.76 -2.06 30.05
N ALA A 36 18.06 -2.58 31.25
CA ALA A 36 17.91 -1.81 32.49
C ALA A 36 18.83 -0.58 32.57
N GLN A 37 20.05 -0.68 32.02
CA GLN A 37 20.97 0.46 31.95
C GLN A 37 20.52 1.48 30.90
N PHE A 38 20.00 1.01 29.76
CA PHE A 38 19.44 1.88 28.74
C PHE A 38 18.20 2.64 29.26
N ASP A 39 17.32 1.95 30.00
CA ASP A 39 16.15 2.56 30.64
C ASP A 39 16.55 3.65 31.66
N LEU A 40 17.65 3.46 32.39
CA LEU A 40 18.19 4.48 33.29
C LEU A 40 18.68 5.72 32.53
N LEU A 41 19.30 5.56 31.36
CA LEU A 41 19.71 6.69 30.51
C LEU A 41 18.49 7.47 30.02
N ILE A 42 17.47 6.77 29.52
CA ILE A 42 16.21 7.36 29.05
C ILE A 42 15.48 8.07 30.19
N GLN A 43 15.38 7.44 31.36
CA GLN A 43 14.75 8.03 32.53
C GLN A 43 15.48 9.30 32.94
N ARG A 44 16.81 9.26 33.03
CA ARG A 44 17.61 10.42 33.41
C ARG A 44 17.47 11.56 32.41
N LEU A 45 17.51 11.27 31.11
CA LEU A 45 17.28 12.30 30.08
C LEU A 45 15.88 12.90 30.20
N ARG A 46 14.85 12.08 30.45
CA ARG A 46 13.48 12.56 30.66
C ARG A 46 13.33 13.42 31.91
N GLU A 47 14.11 13.18 32.96
CA GLU A 47 14.11 14.00 34.18
C GLU A 47 14.70 15.40 33.95
N ILE A 48 15.76 15.51 33.13
CA ILE A 48 16.49 16.77 32.93
C ILE A 48 16.04 17.56 31.70
N ASP A 49 15.59 16.88 30.64
CA ASP A 49 15.04 17.47 29.42
C ASP A 49 13.90 16.58 28.87
N PRO A 50 12.67 16.69 29.44
CA PRO A 50 11.52 15.90 29.02
C PRO A 50 11.12 16.11 27.55
N SER A 51 11.53 17.23 26.96
CA SER A 51 11.26 17.62 25.56
C SER A 51 12.37 17.22 24.60
N ASN A 52 13.42 16.53 25.07
CA ASN A 52 14.56 16.20 24.24
C ASN A 52 14.14 15.31 23.06
N PRO A 53 14.42 15.68 21.79
CA PRO A 53 14.05 14.89 20.62
C PRO A 53 14.61 13.46 20.63
N GLN A 54 15.72 13.22 21.35
CA GLN A 54 16.32 11.89 21.43
C GLN A 54 15.45 10.86 22.16
N LEU A 55 14.55 11.30 23.04
CA LEU A 55 13.63 10.42 23.76
C LEU A 55 12.63 9.69 22.84
N GLU A 56 12.51 10.15 21.60
CA GLU A 56 11.62 9.58 20.58
C GLU A 56 12.39 8.96 19.38
N LYS A 57 13.72 9.05 19.37
CA LYS A 57 14.57 8.52 18.30
C LYS A 57 15.01 7.08 18.59
N VAL A 58 15.16 6.30 17.53
CA VAL A 58 15.64 4.91 17.54
C VAL A 58 16.81 4.85 16.57
N GLY A 59 18.03 5.00 17.08
CA GLY A 59 19.27 4.98 16.28
C GLY A 59 19.29 6.02 15.14
N ALA A 60 20.33 5.98 14.32
CA ALA A 60 20.37 6.68 13.04
C ALA A 60 19.78 5.77 11.96
N ASP A 61 18.64 6.16 11.39
CA ASP A 61 18.04 5.39 10.30
C ASP A 61 18.96 5.41 9.06
N PRO A 62 19.16 4.27 8.37
CA PRO A 62 19.92 4.24 7.14
C PRO A 62 19.26 5.12 6.07
N ALA A 63 20.05 5.55 5.08
CA ALA A 63 19.48 6.25 3.93
C ALA A 63 18.42 5.36 3.25
N PRO A 64 17.21 5.87 2.96
CA PRO A 64 16.16 5.07 2.33
C PRO A 64 16.66 4.35 1.06
N GLY A 65 16.34 3.06 0.96
CA GLY A 65 16.76 2.22 -0.16
C GLY A 65 18.22 1.74 -0.13
N SER A 66 19.01 2.11 0.89
CA SER A 66 20.42 1.68 0.99
C SER A 66 20.60 0.29 1.60
N VAL A 67 19.68 -0.13 2.47
CA VAL A 67 19.71 -1.43 3.15
C VAL A 67 18.55 -2.28 2.65
N LYS A 68 18.84 -3.54 2.34
CA LYS A 68 17.80 -4.55 2.03
C LYS A 68 17.55 -5.40 3.26
N VAL A 69 16.28 -5.61 3.57
CA VAL A 69 15.84 -6.30 4.79
C VAL A 69 14.94 -7.46 4.41
N GLU A 70 15.21 -8.64 4.97
CA GLU A 70 14.35 -9.80 4.82
C GLU A 70 13.12 -9.68 5.73
N HIS A 71 11.96 -10.01 5.18
CA HIS A 71 10.72 -9.96 5.93
C HIS A 71 10.58 -11.23 6.77
N LEU A 72 10.37 -11.08 8.09
CA LEU A 72 10.04 -12.21 8.97
C LEU A 72 8.78 -12.94 8.49
N TYR A 73 7.78 -12.17 8.06
CA TYR A 73 6.58 -12.67 7.42
C TYR A 73 6.61 -12.25 5.95
N PRO A 74 6.62 -13.18 4.97
CA PRO A 74 6.57 -12.82 3.55
C PRO A 74 5.32 -12.01 3.18
N MET A 75 5.51 -10.96 2.38
CA MET A 75 4.44 -10.11 1.82
C MET A 75 4.09 -10.59 0.41
N LEU A 76 3.28 -11.65 0.34
CA LEU A 76 2.83 -12.24 -0.92
C LEU A 76 1.92 -11.29 -1.71
N SER A 77 1.78 -11.58 -3.01
CA SER A 77 0.75 -10.93 -3.82
C SER A 77 -0.60 -11.60 -3.58
N LEU A 78 -1.68 -11.02 -4.10
CA LEU A 78 -3.02 -11.60 -4.04
C LEU A 78 -3.38 -12.20 -5.39
N ASP A 79 -4.18 -13.26 -5.38
CA ASP A 79 -4.86 -13.72 -6.58
C ASP A 79 -5.89 -12.67 -7.03
N LYS A 80 -6.20 -12.62 -8.32
CA LYS A 80 -6.98 -11.53 -8.91
C LYS A 80 -8.29 -12.05 -9.47
N ALA A 81 -9.37 -11.33 -9.18
CA ALA A 81 -10.66 -11.48 -9.84
C ALA A 81 -11.06 -10.16 -10.51
N ASN A 82 -11.78 -10.26 -11.62
CA ASN A 82 -12.36 -9.16 -12.39
C ASN A 82 -13.82 -9.45 -12.72
N THR A 83 -14.33 -10.69 -12.52
CA THR A 83 -15.72 -11.04 -12.77
C THR A 83 -16.44 -11.56 -11.52
N PRO A 84 -17.78 -11.43 -11.45
CA PRO A 84 -18.58 -12.02 -10.37
C PRO A 84 -18.42 -13.54 -10.24
N GLU A 85 -18.23 -14.25 -11.34
CA GLU A 85 -18.05 -15.71 -11.35
C GLU A 85 -16.74 -16.12 -10.65
N GLU A 86 -15.70 -15.29 -10.74
CA GLU A 86 -14.44 -15.52 -10.03
C GLU A 86 -14.61 -15.32 -8.51
N ILE A 87 -15.46 -14.37 -8.08
CA ILE A 87 -15.86 -14.23 -6.66
C ILE A 87 -16.62 -15.49 -6.23
N ALA A 88 -17.60 -15.93 -7.03
CA ALA A 88 -18.38 -17.14 -6.74
C ALA A 88 -17.47 -18.37 -6.62
N HIS A 89 -16.49 -18.51 -7.52
CA HIS A 89 -15.50 -19.58 -7.45
C HIS A 89 -14.68 -19.53 -6.16
N PHE A 90 -14.20 -18.35 -5.77
CA PHE A 90 -13.46 -18.15 -4.53
C PHE A 90 -14.30 -18.49 -3.29
N VAL A 91 -15.54 -18.03 -3.21
CA VAL A 91 -16.44 -18.37 -2.10
C VAL A 91 -16.68 -19.87 -2.08
N ASN A 92 -17.01 -20.50 -3.20
CA ASN A 92 -17.28 -21.93 -3.23
C ASN A 92 -16.07 -22.78 -2.81
N THR A 93 -14.85 -22.40 -3.24
CA THR A 93 -13.62 -23.10 -2.86
C THR A 93 -13.20 -22.89 -1.40
N THR A 94 -13.66 -21.80 -0.77
CA THR A 94 -13.39 -21.50 0.65
C THR A 94 -14.56 -21.84 1.60
N SER A 95 -15.77 -22.03 1.06
CA SER A 95 -17.04 -22.20 1.80
C SER A 95 -17.08 -23.45 2.68
N ALA A 96 -16.34 -24.50 2.30
CA ALA A 96 -16.17 -25.68 3.13
C ALA A 96 -15.47 -25.36 4.46
N ALA A 97 -14.70 -24.25 4.52
CA ALA A 97 -13.98 -23.81 5.71
C ALA A 97 -14.72 -22.72 6.49
N THR A 98 -15.36 -21.74 5.81
CA THR A 98 -16.07 -20.60 6.42
C THR A 98 -17.00 -19.91 5.43
N LYS A 99 -18.04 -19.22 5.95
CA LYS A 99 -18.91 -18.32 5.18
C LYS A 99 -18.79 -16.87 5.63
N ARG A 100 -17.71 -16.53 6.35
CA ARG A 100 -17.47 -15.19 6.91
C ARG A 100 -16.22 -14.59 6.28
N PHE A 101 -16.40 -13.42 5.68
CA PHE A 101 -15.36 -12.70 4.97
C PHE A 101 -15.22 -11.29 5.54
N VAL A 102 -13.99 -10.80 5.63
CA VAL A 102 -13.69 -9.39 5.85
C VAL A 102 -13.21 -8.81 4.53
N VAL A 103 -13.77 -7.67 4.17
CA VAL A 103 -13.46 -6.99 2.92
C VAL A 103 -12.94 -5.59 3.24
N GLN A 104 -11.93 -5.18 2.48
CA GLN A 104 -11.24 -3.92 2.66
C GLN A 104 -11.01 -3.25 1.31
N PRO A 105 -10.93 -1.91 1.25
CA PRO A 105 -10.52 -1.23 0.04
C PRO A 105 -9.11 -1.67 -0.37
N LYS A 106 -8.91 -1.90 -1.66
CA LYS A 106 -7.60 -2.19 -2.23
C LYS A 106 -6.92 -0.87 -2.57
N LEU A 107 -6.22 -0.33 -1.59
CA LEU A 107 -5.52 0.95 -1.70
C LEU A 107 -4.48 0.93 -2.82
N ASP A 108 -4.43 2.01 -3.61
CA ASP A 108 -3.47 2.16 -4.69
C ASP A 108 -2.26 3.01 -4.27
N GLY A 109 -1.32 2.37 -3.57
CA GLY A 109 -0.14 3.06 -3.03
C GLY A 109 1.13 2.22 -3.07
N SER A 110 1.91 2.32 -1.99
CA SER A 110 3.11 1.54 -1.77
C SER A 110 3.02 0.77 -0.45
N ALA A 111 2.94 -0.56 -0.55
CA ALA A 111 2.95 -1.46 0.60
C ALA A 111 4.23 -1.35 1.45
N VAL A 112 4.04 -1.22 2.76
CA VAL A 112 5.09 -1.13 3.79
C VAL A 112 4.73 -2.04 4.97
N SER A 113 5.73 -2.69 5.55
CA SER A 113 5.66 -3.38 6.83
C SER A 113 6.38 -2.55 7.89
N LEU A 114 5.67 -2.15 8.94
CA LEU A 114 6.17 -1.48 10.12
C LEU A 114 6.48 -2.53 11.19
N GLU A 115 7.73 -2.61 11.62
CA GLU A 115 8.16 -3.42 12.75
C GLU A 115 8.17 -2.52 13.99
N TYR A 116 7.32 -2.86 14.95
CA TYR A 116 7.36 -2.28 16.29
C TYR A 116 8.01 -3.28 17.24
N ARG A 117 9.01 -2.82 18.00
CA ARG A 117 9.63 -3.59 19.07
C ARG A 117 9.30 -2.96 20.41
N ARG A 118 8.71 -3.74 21.30
CA ARG A 118 8.21 -3.25 22.61
C ARG A 118 7.38 -1.96 22.50
N GLY A 119 6.59 -1.86 21.44
CA GLY A 119 5.76 -0.71 21.13
C GLY A 119 6.46 0.47 20.47
N MET A 120 7.78 0.46 20.26
CA MET A 120 8.50 1.53 19.55
C MET A 120 8.62 1.17 18.07
N LEU A 121 8.36 2.12 17.17
CA LEU A 121 8.61 1.93 15.74
C LEU A 121 10.11 1.73 15.55
N PHE A 122 10.49 0.50 15.24
CA PHE A 122 11.87 0.09 15.08
C PHE A 122 12.31 0.22 13.64
N ARG A 123 11.51 -0.29 12.71
CA ARG A 123 11.88 -0.34 11.29
C ARG A 123 10.66 -0.27 10.39
N ALA A 124 10.82 0.29 9.20
CA ALA A 124 9.83 0.21 8.13
C ALA A 124 10.46 -0.30 6.83
N VAL A 125 9.86 -1.33 6.25
CA VAL A 125 10.40 -2.03 5.09
C VAL A 125 9.37 -2.07 3.98
N THR A 126 9.76 -1.69 2.76
CA THR A 126 8.88 -1.81 1.58
C THR A 126 8.63 -3.26 1.21
N ARG A 127 7.59 -3.55 0.41
CA ARG A 127 7.33 -4.92 -0.06
C ARG A 127 8.51 -5.55 -0.81
N GLY A 128 9.13 -4.80 -1.73
CA GLY A 128 10.18 -5.32 -2.63
C GLY A 128 9.76 -6.59 -3.37
N SER A 129 10.54 -7.67 -3.23
CA SER A 129 10.25 -8.98 -3.83
C SER A 129 9.15 -9.76 -3.10
N GLY A 130 8.62 -9.24 -1.99
CA GLY A 130 7.71 -9.94 -1.07
C GLY A 130 8.45 -10.66 0.05
N THR A 131 9.64 -11.20 -0.21
CA THR A 131 10.52 -11.79 0.81
C THR A 131 11.59 -10.83 1.31
N ARG A 132 11.99 -9.87 0.47
CA ARG A 132 13.00 -8.87 0.81
C ARG A 132 12.58 -7.50 0.31
N GLY A 133 12.68 -6.52 1.18
CA GLY A 133 12.36 -5.13 0.91
C GLY A 133 13.53 -4.19 1.10
N GLU A 134 13.24 -2.91 0.95
CA GLU A 134 14.16 -1.81 1.24
C GLU A 134 13.77 -1.14 2.54
N ASP A 135 14.76 -0.84 3.38
CA ASP A 135 14.57 0.00 4.57
C ASP A 135 14.23 1.43 4.15
N VAL A 136 13.09 1.90 4.63
CA VAL A 136 12.54 3.25 4.40
C VAL A 136 12.17 3.93 5.72
N THR A 137 12.70 3.45 6.85
CA THR A 137 12.35 3.88 8.21
C THR A 137 12.42 5.40 8.36
N ARG A 138 13.52 6.01 7.87
CA ARG A 138 13.73 7.46 7.90
C ARG A 138 12.59 8.27 7.28
N ASN A 139 12.05 7.83 6.15
CA ASN A 139 10.96 8.53 5.48
C ASN A 139 9.60 8.17 6.08
N VAL A 140 9.42 6.93 6.54
CA VAL A 140 8.19 6.50 7.18
C VAL A 140 7.94 7.23 8.50
N ARG A 141 8.98 7.52 9.30
CA ARG A 141 8.86 8.33 10.53
C ARG A 141 8.31 9.75 10.29
N ARG A 142 8.39 10.26 9.05
CA ARG A 142 7.90 11.58 8.67
C ARG A 142 6.43 11.56 8.24
N ILE A 143 5.82 10.39 8.09
CA ILE A 143 4.42 10.23 7.72
C ILE A 143 3.56 10.55 8.96
N PRO A 144 2.69 11.58 8.94
CA PRO A 144 2.10 12.14 10.16
C PRO A 144 1.22 11.19 10.98
N ASN A 145 0.56 10.23 10.34
CA ASN A 145 -0.37 9.31 11.01
C ASN A 145 0.26 7.96 11.37
N ILE A 146 1.59 7.83 11.32
CA ILE A 146 2.31 6.67 11.82
C ILE A 146 2.84 6.99 13.22
N PRO A 147 2.35 6.32 14.28
CA PRO A 147 2.83 6.57 15.62
C PRO A 147 4.28 6.09 15.78
N SER A 148 5.16 6.91 16.36
CA SER A 148 6.50 6.49 16.77
C SER A 148 6.45 5.46 17.91
N ARG A 149 5.35 5.43 18.66
CA ARG A 149 5.09 4.52 19.78
C ARG A 149 3.62 4.10 19.86
N ILE A 150 3.38 2.81 20.08
CA ILE A 150 2.06 2.22 20.34
C ILE A 150 1.96 1.67 21.76
N LYS A 151 0.73 1.39 22.21
CA LYS A 151 0.44 0.90 23.58
C LYS A 151 0.89 -0.55 23.79
N TRP A 152 0.93 -1.35 22.72
CA TRP A 152 1.38 -2.73 22.74
C TRP A 152 2.84 -2.85 23.19
N ARG A 153 3.11 -3.76 24.13
CA ARG A 153 4.45 -3.95 24.73
C ARG A 153 5.22 -5.14 24.17
N GLY A 154 4.58 -5.98 23.36
CA GLY A 154 5.28 -7.01 22.60
C GLY A 154 5.81 -6.47 21.27
N ASP A 155 6.41 -7.37 20.51
CA ASP A 155 6.81 -7.09 19.14
C ASP A 155 5.63 -7.35 18.20
N CYS A 156 5.53 -6.55 17.14
CA CYS A 156 4.53 -6.76 16.10
C CYS A 156 4.95 -6.17 14.76
N TYR A 157 4.39 -6.72 13.69
CA TYR A 157 4.61 -6.29 12.32
C TYR A 157 3.28 -5.81 11.73
N VAL A 158 3.10 -4.51 11.63
CA VAL A 158 1.90 -3.89 11.06
C VAL A 158 2.10 -3.64 9.58
N ARG A 159 1.22 -4.19 8.75
CA ARG A 159 1.27 -4.03 7.29
C ARG A 159 0.19 -3.09 6.83
N GLY A 160 0.54 -2.24 5.89
CA GLY A 160 -0.37 -1.28 5.32
C GLY A 160 0.12 -0.72 4.01
N GLU A 161 -0.70 0.15 3.43
CA GLU A 161 -0.38 0.88 2.22
C GLU A 161 -0.08 2.33 2.59
N VAL A 162 1.03 2.86 2.06
CA VAL A 162 1.29 4.30 2.07
C VAL A 162 0.70 4.90 0.81
N VAL A 163 -0.21 5.86 0.97
CA VAL A 163 -0.93 6.54 -0.10
C VAL A 163 -0.74 8.05 -0.01
N MET A 164 -1.00 8.75 -1.11
CA MET A 164 -1.16 10.20 -1.11
C MET A 164 -2.64 10.52 -1.19
N LEU A 165 -3.13 11.42 -0.35
CA LEU A 165 -4.52 11.86 -0.39
C LEU A 165 -4.78 12.63 -1.70
N LEU A 166 -5.96 12.42 -2.30
CA LEU A 166 -6.33 12.98 -3.60
C LEU A 166 -6.36 14.50 -3.57
N ASP A 167 -6.84 15.13 -2.50
CA ASP A 167 -6.86 16.59 -2.40
C ASP A 167 -5.43 17.15 -2.36
N THR A 168 -4.55 16.55 -1.56
CA THR A 168 -3.13 16.91 -1.51
C THR A 168 -2.44 16.71 -2.87
N TYR A 169 -2.77 15.63 -3.58
CA TYR A 169 -2.28 15.37 -4.92
C TYR A 169 -2.76 16.43 -5.93
N ARG A 170 -4.06 16.73 -5.96
CA ARG A 170 -4.67 17.71 -6.87
C ARG A 170 -4.10 19.10 -6.65
N GLU A 171 -3.89 19.50 -5.40
CA GLU A 171 -3.39 20.82 -5.03
C GLU A 171 -1.90 21.00 -5.36
N ASN A 172 -1.06 19.98 -5.10
CA ASN A 172 0.39 20.17 -5.06
C ASN A 172 1.16 19.37 -6.13
N TYR A 173 0.56 18.34 -6.72
CA TYR A 173 1.32 17.31 -7.44
C TYR A 173 0.73 16.83 -8.77
N ALA A 174 -0.48 17.26 -9.14
CA ALA A 174 -1.13 16.84 -10.39
C ALA A 174 -0.29 17.15 -11.64
N GLU A 175 0.45 18.26 -11.64
CA GLU A 175 1.36 18.64 -12.74
C GLU A 175 2.75 17.96 -12.65
N VAL A 176 3.06 17.30 -11.53
CA VAL A 176 4.39 16.73 -11.25
C VAL A 176 4.49 15.27 -11.67
N ALA A 177 3.41 14.51 -11.51
CA ALA A 177 3.33 13.11 -11.86
C ALA A 177 1.91 12.71 -12.25
N PRO A 178 1.75 11.68 -13.09
CA PRO A 178 0.44 11.30 -13.62
C PRO A 178 -0.47 10.55 -12.63
N ASN A 179 0.06 10.08 -11.50
CA ASN A 179 -0.74 9.43 -10.47
C ASN A 179 -0.12 9.55 -9.06
N PRO A 180 -0.95 9.53 -7.99
CA PRO A 180 -0.50 9.60 -6.60
C PRO A 180 0.35 8.39 -6.18
N ARG A 181 0.07 7.19 -6.72
CA ARG A 181 0.80 5.94 -6.43
C ARG A 181 2.31 6.08 -6.64
N ASN A 182 2.72 6.63 -7.79
CA ASN A 182 4.12 6.82 -8.15
C ASN A 182 4.81 7.85 -7.25
N LEU A 183 4.09 8.89 -6.84
CA LEU A 183 4.61 9.90 -5.91
C LEU A 183 4.84 9.30 -4.53
N ALA A 184 3.88 8.55 -3.99
CA ALA A 184 4.02 7.86 -2.70
C ALA A 184 5.24 6.91 -2.71
N ALA A 185 5.35 6.07 -3.73
CA ALA A 185 6.47 5.14 -3.86
C ALA A 185 7.82 5.84 -4.09
N GLY A 186 7.83 6.99 -4.76
CA GLY A 186 9.01 7.83 -4.91
C GLY A 186 9.43 8.48 -3.59
N ALA A 187 8.49 9.14 -2.91
CA ALA A 187 8.68 9.82 -1.63
C ALA A 187 9.25 8.89 -0.54
N LEU A 188 8.78 7.64 -0.46
CA LEU A 188 9.32 6.67 0.48
C LEU A 188 10.80 6.32 0.24
N ARG A 189 11.28 6.34 -1.00
CA ARG A 189 12.65 5.91 -1.37
C ARG A 189 13.62 7.07 -1.58
N GLN A 190 13.21 8.30 -1.28
CA GLN A 190 14.08 9.46 -1.43
C GLN A 190 15.20 9.45 -0.40
N LYS A 191 16.45 9.59 -0.87
CA LYS A 191 17.63 9.70 -0.01
C LYS A 191 17.77 11.07 0.64
N ASN A 192 17.42 12.11 -0.10
CA ASN A 192 17.44 13.50 0.37
C ASN A 192 16.03 14.10 0.26
N PRO A 193 15.42 14.52 1.38
CA PRO A 193 14.09 15.14 1.42
C PRO A 193 13.86 16.25 0.38
N GLU A 194 14.87 17.10 0.16
CA GLU A 194 14.77 18.27 -0.72
C GLU A 194 14.88 17.95 -2.22
N SER A 195 15.26 16.72 -2.56
CA SER A 195 15.47 16.29 -3.96
C SER A 195 14.27 15.57 -4.56
N GLY A 196 13.22 15.38 -3.75
CA GLY A 196 12.05 14.61 -4.07
C GLY A 196 11.03 15.31 -4.98
N LYS A 197 10.27 14.53 -5.74
CA LYS A 197 9.06 15.01 -6.43
C LYS A 197 7.85 15.18 -5.50
N ALA A 198 7.89 14.55 -4.35
CA ALA A 198 6.87 14.60 -3.31
C ALA A 198 7.51 14.34 -1.95
N ARG A 199 6.89 14.84 -0.89
CA ARG A 199 7.41 14.73 0.48
C ARG A 199 6.69 13.61 1.23
N ALA A 200 7.36 13.01 2.21
CA ALA A 200 6.78 11.94 3.03
C ALA A 200 5.66 12.45 3.96
N GLU A 201 5.74 13.72 4.37
CA GLU A 201 4.76 14.41 5.22
C GLU A 201 3.37 14.55 4.57
N ASP A 202 3.34 14.54 3.23
CA ASP A 202 2.13 14.63 2.42
C ASP A 202 1.47 13.26 2.20
N LEU A 203 2.08 12.19 2.72
CA LEU A 203 1.55 10.83 2.63
C LEU A 203 0.74 10.46 3.87
N ARG A 204 -0.04 9.39 3.74
CA ARG A 204 -0.75 8.74 4.85
C ARG A 204 -0.56 7.23 4.77
N PHE A 205 -0.56 6.58 5.92
CA PHE A 205 -0.49 5.13 6.03
C PHE A 205 -1.81 4.56 6.52
N PHE A 206 -2.26 3.49 5.88
CA PHE A 206 -3.47 2.78 6.27
C PHE A 206 -3.17 1.29 6.41
N ALA A 207 -3.41 0.75 7.60
CA ALA A 207 -3.12 -0.64 7.91
C ALA A 207 -4.19 -1.60 7.38
N TYR A 208 -3.77 -2.81 7.03
CA TYR A 208 -4.66 -3.85 6.51
C TYR A 208 -4.43 -5.24 7.13
N ASP A 209 -3.37 -5.41 7.92
CA ASP A 209 -2.96 -6.66 8.57
C ASP A 209 -1.96 -6.37 9.70
N ALA A 210 -1.87 -7.25 10.69
CA ALA A 210 -0.84 -7.23 11.72
C ALA A 210 -0.39 -8.67 12.05
N LYS A 211 0.91 -8.86 12.28
CA LYS A 211 1.51 -10.14 12.67
C LYS A 211 2.26 -10.01 13.99
N PHE A 212 2.24 -11.10 14.76
CA PHE A 212 2.80 -11.16 16.10
C PHE A 212 3.75 -12.37 16.17
N PRO A 213 5.03 -12.16 16.52
CA PRO A 213 5.96 -13.26 16.78
C PRO A 213 5.44 -14.20 17.87
N GLU A 214 5.77 -15.49 17.74
CA GLU A 214 5.49 -16.48 18.78
C GLU A 214 6.53 -16.34 19.92
N GLY A 215 6.09 -15.94 21.12
CA GLY A 215 6.93 -15.89 22.33
C GLY A 215 6.88 -14.56 23.12
N GLU A 216 6.81 -14.68 24.45
CA GLU A 216 6.85 -13.65 25.51
C GLU A 216 6.12 -12.31 25.26
N SER A 217 4.79 -12.38 25.12
CA SER A 217 3.93 -11.26 25.50
C SER A 217 3.92 -11.14 27.03
N GLY A 218 4.66 -10.18 27.59
CA GLY A 218 4.80 -9.92 29.02
C GLY A 218 3.55 -9.36 29.74
N ASP A 219 2.36 -9.41 29.12
CA ASP A 219 1.10 -9.03 29.74
C ASP A 219 -0.04 -9.87 29.16
N GLU A 220 -0.71 -10.64 30.01
CA GLU A 220 -1.77 -11.59 29.65
C GLU A 220 -3.08 -10.92 29.21
N SER A 221 -3.21 -9.60 29.34
CA SER A 221 -4.53 -8.96 29.30
C SER A 221 -5.16 -8.75 27.90
N THR A 222 -4.42 -8.88 26.79
CA THR A 222 -4.99 -9.02 25.43
C THR A 222 -3.90 -9.44 24.47
N ASN A 223 -3.66 -10.74 24.29
CA ASN A 223 -2.72 -11.21 23.27
C ASN A 223 -3.43 -11.30 21.91
N PRO A 224 -3.05 -10.50 20.89
CA PRO A 224 -3.63 -10.60 19.55
C PRO A 224 -3.46 -11.98 18.90
N SER A 225 -2.55 -12.81 19.41
CA SER A 225 -2.41 -14.22 18.99
C SER A 225 -3.65 -15.07 19.27
N SER A 226 -4.61 -14.60 20.09
CA SER A 226 -5.85 -15.33 20.40
C SER A 226 -7.06 -14.89 19.56
N TYR A 227 -6.90 -13.99 18.59
CA TYR A 227 -8.01 -13.55 17.76
C TYR A 227 -8.57 -14.68 16.90
N ALA A 228 -9.89 -14.79 16.89
CA ALA A 228 -10.60 -15.73 16.02
C ALA A 228 -10.74 -15.15 14.61
N TYR A 229 -10.85 -13.83 14.51
CA TYR A 229 -11.16 -13.13 13.27
C TYR A 229 -10.14 -12.04 12.92
N ASP A 230 -9.86 -11.89 11.64
CA ASP A 230 -9.00 -10.83 11.09
C ASP A 230 -9.62 -9.44 11.30
N SER A 231 -10.94 -9.35 11.32
CA SER A 231 -11.68 -8.15 11.67
C SER A 231 -11.40 -7.65 13.11
N GLN A 232 -11.02 -8.53 14.04
CA GLN A 232 -10.54 -8.15 15.38
C GLN A 232 -9.13 -7.57 15.33
N THR A 233 -8.26 -8.06 14.45
CA THR A 233 -6.94 -7.47 14.20
C THR A 233 -7.06 -6.01 13.73
N LEU A 234 -8.07 -5.69 12.93
CA LEU A 234 -8.34 -4.32 12.48
C LEU A 234 -8.87 -3.42 13.60
N GLU A 235 -9.66 -3.96 14.53
CA GLU A 235 -10.07 -3.26 15.75
C GLU A 235 -8.86 -3.00 16.66
N TRP A 236 -7.97 -3.98 16.79
CA TRP A 236 -6.71 -3.83 17.53
C TRP A 236 -5.84 -2.71 16.95
N LEU A 237 -5.68 -2.64 15.63
CA LEU A 237 -4.95 -1.56 14.97
C LEU A 237 -5.50 -0.18 15.38
N SER A 238 -6.83 -0.03 15.37
CA SER A 238 -7.50 1.20 15.80
C SER A 238 -7.23 1.54 17.27
N SER A 239 -7.20 0.53 18.15
CA SER A 239 -6.89 0.71 19.58
C SER A 239 -5.44 1.14 19.86
N MET A 240 -4.54 0.88 18.90
CA MET A 240 -3.14 1.29 18.89
C MET A 240 -2.92 2.64 18.20
N ASP A 241 -3.98 3.38 17.91
CA ASP A 241 -3.94 4.67 17.20
C ASP A 241 -3.35 4.53 15.77
N ILE A 242 -3.42 3.33 15.18
CA ILE A 242 -3.07 3.05 13.79
C ILE A 242 -4.36 2.92 12.98
N GLN A 243 -4.54 3.78 11.98
CA GLN A 243 -5.75 3.81 11.18
C GLN A 243 -5.81 2.62 10.19
N PRO A 244 -6.84 1.75 10.26
CA PRO A 244 -7.07 0.75 9.22
C PRO A 244 -7.59 1.40 7.92
N ALA A 245 -7.35 0.76 6.78
CA ALA A 245 -7.86 1.20 5.47
C ALA A 245 -9.39 1.24 5.38
N GLY A 246 -10.08 0.55 6.29
CA GLY A 246 -11.52 0.34 6.30
C GLY A 246 -11.83 -1.15 6.38
N ARG A 247 -13.01 -1.50 6.88
CA ARG A 247 -13.47 -2.89 6.95
C ARG A 247 -14.99 -3.00 6.83
N PHE A 248 -15.44 -4.05 6.17
CA PHE A 248 -16.80 -4.55 6.29
C PHE A 248 -16.78 -6.07 6.36
N VAL A 249 -17.63 -6.63 7.21
CA VAL A 249 -17.77 -8.07 7.35
C VAL A 249 -19.00 -8.51 6.57
N VAL A 250 -18.82 -9.54 5.73
CA VAL A 250 -19.89 -10.22 5.01
C VAL A 250 -20.03 -11.62 5.58
N GLN A 251 -21.23 -11.98 6.00
CA GLN A 251 -21.56 -13.31 6.51
C GLN A 251 -23.02 -13.61 6.25
N ALA A 252 -23.30 -14.83 5.80
CA ALA A 252 -24.63 -15.40 5.70
C ALA A 252 -24.58 -16.92 5.92
N ASP A 253 -25.75 -17.53 6.14
CA ASP A 253 -25.87 -18.98 6.34
C ASP A 253 -25.74 -19.74 5.02
N ASP A 254 -26.10 -19.12 3.90
CA ASP A 254 -26.03 -19.69 2.56
C ASP A 254 -24.87 -19.10 1.74
N SER A 255 -24.24 -19.94 0.91
CA SER A 255 -23.08 -19.50 0.12
C SER A 255 -23.47 -18.57 -1.03
N ASP A 256 -24.64 -18.77 -1.65
CA ASP A 256 -25.12 -17.92 -2.74
C ASP A 256 -25.46 -16.52 -2.19
N GLU A 257 -26.05 -16.45 -1.00
CA GLU A 257 -26.28 -15.17 -0.30
C GLU A 257 -24.97 -14.43 0.00
N VAL A 258 -23.92 -15.13 0.46
CA VAL A 258 -22.59 -14.52 0.64
C VAL A 258 -22.05 -13.96 -0.68
N ILE A 259 -22.19 -14.70 -1.78
CA ILE A 259 -21.73 -14.28 -3.11
C ILE A 259 -22.46 -13.01 -3.55
N GLU A 260 -23.79 -12.98 -3.43
CA GLU A 260 -24.61 -11.80 -3.76
C GLU A 260 -24.20 -10.58 -2.93
N LEU A 261 -23.97 -10.75 -1.62
CA LEU A 261 -23.53 -9.67 -0.74
C LEU A 261 -22.13 -9.16 -1.13
N LEU A 262 -21.19 -10.05 -1.45
CA LEU A 262 -19.86 -9.64 -1.91
C LEU A 262 -19.93 -8.89 -3.24
N ILE A 263 -20.71 -9.35 -4.21
CA ILE A 263 -20.92 -8.67 -5.48
C ILE A 263 -21.53 -7.28 -5.25
N SER A 264 -22.57 -7.18 -4.42
CA SER A 264 -23.19 -5.89 -4.08
C SER A 264 -22.17 -4.90 -3.49
N LYS A 265 -21.23 -5.40 -2.67
CA LYS A 265 -20.15 -4.58 -2.12
C LYS A 265 -19.15 -4.11 -3.17
N THR A 266 -18.89 -4.92 -4.20
CA THR A 266 -18.07 -4.48 -5.34
C THR A 266 -18.72 -3.34 -6.11
N GLU A 267 -20.04 -3.41 -6.34
CA GLU A 267 -20.81 -2.38 -7.03
C GLU A 267 -20.93 -1.09 -6.19
N GLU A 268 -21.09 -1.20 -4.88
CA GLU A 268 -21.05 -0.07 -3.95
C GLU A 268 -19.68 0.63 -3.98
N ALA A 269 -18.60 -0.14 -3.97
CA ALA A 269 -17.24 0.40 -4.03
C ALA A 269 -16.93 1.10 -5.36
N ILE A 270 -17.47 0.59 -6.50
CA ILE A 270 -17.36 1.30 -7.79
C ILE A 270 -18.08 2.65 -7.72
N ARG A 271 -19.33 2.65 -7.24
CA ARG A 271 -20.16 3.87 -7.22
C ARG A 271 -19.62 4.96 -6.29
N SER A 272 -19.00 4.57 -5.19
CA SER A 272 -18.44 5.49 -4.19
C SER A 272 -16.95 5.78 -4.38
N ARG A 273 -16.34 5.28 -5.46
CA ARG A 273 -14.89 5.41 -5.71
C ARG A 273 -14.43 6.88 -5.69
N ASP A 274 -15.15 7.76 -6.37
CA ASP A 274 -14.79 9.18 -6.49
C ASP A 274 -14.98 9.98 -5.19
N GLU A 275 -15.70 9.42 -4.23
CA GLU A 275 -15.92 10.01 -2.90
C GLU A 275 -14.78 9.68 -1.93
N MET A 276 -13.89 8.74 -2.28
CA MET A 276 -12.79 8.35 -1.41
C MET A 276 -11.67 9.42 -1.42
N PRO A 277 -11.05 9.70 -0.27
CA PRO A 277 -9.96 10.69 -0.19
C PRO A 277 -8.62 10.16 -0.73
N TRP A 278 -8.57 8.95 -1.27
CA TRP A 278 -7.38 8.31 -1.85
C TRP A 278 -7.79 7.37 -2.99
N GLU A 279 -6.85 7.01 -3.86
CA GLU A 279 -7.09 6.04 -4.94
C GLU A 279 -7.25 4.60 -4.41
N ILE A 280 -8.17 3.88 -5.01
CA ILE A 280 -8.38 2.45 -4.85
C ILE A 280 -8.50 1.78 -6.22
N ASP A 281 -7.91 0.59 -6.38
CA ASP A 281 -8.00 -0.19 -7.63
C ASP A 281 -8.91 -1.42 -7.51
N GLY A 282 -9.67 -1.50 -6.42
CA GLY A 282 -10.65 -2.55 -6.17
C GLY A 282 -10.90 -2.82 -4.70
N LEU A 283 -11.23 -4.07 -4.38
CA LEU A 283 -11.46 -4.59 -3.03
C LEU A 283 -10.57 -5.82 -2.76
N VAL A 284 -10.23 -6.02 -1.50
CA VAL A 284 -9.58 -7.25 -1.02
C VAL A 284 -10.56 -8.00 -0.15
N ILE A 285 -10.95 -9.20 -0.59
CA ILE A 285 -11.84 -10.12 0.12
C ILE A 285 -10.97 -11.15 0.82
N LYS A 286 -11.08 -11.27 2.15
CA LYS A 286 -10.32 -12.22 2.96
C LYS A 286 -11.27 -13.10 3.76
N VAL A 287 -10.96 -14.38 3.88
CA VAL A 287 -11.56 -15.24 4.91
C VAL A 287 -11.28 -14.60 6.28
N ASP A 288 -12.34 -14.29 7.03
CA ASP A 288 -12.23 -13.56 8.30
C ASP A 288 -11.69 -14.48 9.40
N GLU A 289 -12.12 -15.75 9.43
CA GLU A 289 -11.68 -16.72 10.43
C GLU A 289 -10.20 -17.10 10.28
N LEU A 290 -9.37 -16.70 11.24
CA LEU A 290 -7.92 -16.90 11.21
C LEU A 290 -7.52 -18.37 11.28
N SER A 291 -8.24 -19.18 12.06
CA SER A 291 -7.97 -20.63 12.20
C SER A 291 -8.18 -21.42 10.91
N LYS A 292 -8.91 -20.86 9.93
CA LYS A 292 -9.18 -21.49 8.64
C LYS A 292 -8.09 -21.21 7.61
N ARG A 293 -7.37 -20.09 7.73
CA ARG A 293 -6.34 -19.68 6.77
C ARG A 293 -5.21 -20.71 6.61
N PRO A 294 -4.67 -21.35 7.67
CA PRO A 294 -3.66 -22.40 7.51
C PRO A 294 -4.19 -23.64 6.78
N LEU A 295 -5.47 -23.99 6.94
CA LEU A 295 -6.09 -25.13 6.26
C LEU A 295 -6.24 -24.90 4.76
N LEU A 296 -6.53 -23.65 4.38
CA LEU A 296 -6.59 -23.22 2.97
C LEU A 296 -5.18 -23.10 2.38
N GLY A 297 -4.19 -22.70 3.18
CA GLY A 297 -2.80 -22.57 2.78
C GLY A 297 -2.54 -21.45 1.77
N GLU A 298 -1.40 -21.55 1.11
CA GLU A 298 -0.93 -20.58 0.11
C GLU A 298 -0.26 -21.28 -1.07
N THR A 299 -0.18 -20.58 -2.19
CA THR A 299 0.68 -20.94 -3.32
C THR A 299 2.05 -20.28 -3.15
N ALA A 300 2.98 -20.53 -4.08
CA ALA A 300 4.26 -19.82 -4.10
C ALA A 300 4.13 -18.29 -4.25
N HIS A 301 2.95 -17.77 -4.62
CA HIS A 301 2.76 -16.37 -5.01
C HIS A 301 1.63 -15.66 -4.26
N HIS A 302 0.61 -16.38 -3.78
CA HIS A 302 -0.55 -15.79 -3.12
C HIS A 302 -1.22 -16.75 -2.11
N PRO A 303 -1.84 -16.21 -1.03
CA PRO A 303 -2.67 -16.99 -0.13
C PRO A 303 -3.97 -17.46 -0.81
N ARG A 304 -4.43 -18.68 -0.49
CA ARG A 304 -5.72 -19.20 -1.01
C ARG A 304 -6.94 -18.68 -0.24
N TRP A 305 -6.70 -17.94 0.84
CA TRP A 305 -7.73 -17.38 1.72
C TRP A 305 -8.01 -15.90 1.46
N ALA A 306 -7.38 -15.28 0.46
CA ALA A 306 -7.63 -13.89 0.08
C ALA A 306 -7.63 -13.69 -1.44
N LEU A 307 -8.52 -12.80 -1.89
CA LEU A 307 -8.75 -12.47 -3.29
C LEU A 307 -8.75 -10.94 -3.47
N ALA A 308 -8.02 -10.44 -4.45
CA ALA A 308 -8.09 -9.06 -4.90
C ALA A 308 -9.08 -8.95 -6.05
N TRP A 309 -10.30 -8.49 -5.77
CA TRP A 309 -11.23 -8.12 -6.82
C TRP A 309 -10.85 -6.73 -7.35
N LYS A 310 -10.57 -6.63 -8.65
CA LYS A 310 -10.18 -5.38 -9.31
C LYS A 310 -11.38 -4.74 -9.96
N PHE A 311 -11.42 -3.41 -9.92
CA PHE A 311 -12.42 -2.68 -10.70
C PHE A 311 -12.27 -3.00 -12.18
N PRO A 312 -13.39 -3.02 -12.93
CA PRO A 312 -13.31 -3.00 -14.37
C PRO A 312 -12.49 -1.78 -14.80
N PRO A 313 -11.62 -1.92 -15.81
CA PRO A 313 -10.85 -0.79 -16.30
C PRO A 313 -11.81 0.31 -16.76
N GLU A 314 -11.46 1.57 -16.49
CA GLU A 314 -12.24 2.67 -17.05
C GLU A 314 -12.13 2.64 -18.58
N GLU A 315 -13.30 2.71 -19.19
CA GLU A 315 -13.52 2.70 -20.62
C GLU A 315 -13.82 4.12 -21.08
N ALA A 316 -13.19 4.53 -22.19
CA ALA A 316 -13.54 5.77 -22.85
C ALA A 316 -13.61 5.56 -24.35
N ILE A 317 -14.55 6.26 -24.99
CA ILE A 317 -14.70 6.25 -26.43
C ILE A 317 -13.94 7.45 -26.99
N THR A 318 -13.12 7.21 -28.01
CA THR A 318 -12.43 8.26 -28.76
C THR A 318 -12.37 7.90 -30.25
N VAL A 319 -11.84 8.80 -31.08
CA VAL A 319 -11.71 8.63 -32.53
C VAL A 319 -10.26 8.41 -32.91
N VAL A 320 -10.00 7.42 -33.77
CA VAL A 320 -8.67 7.21 -34.38
C VAL A 320 -8.42 8.28 -35.43
N MET A 321 -7.47 9.18 -35.17
CA MET A 321 -7.14 10.30 -36.05
C MET A 321 -6.08 9.92 -37.09
N SER A 322 -5.09 9.13 -36.71
CA SER A 322 -4.05 8.62 -37.61
C SER A 322 -3.36 7.38 -37.02
N VAL A 323 -2.55 6.71 -37.83
CA VAL A 323 -1.67 5.63 -37.38
C VAL A 323 -0.25 5.94 -37.80
N ASP A 324 0.63 6.10 -36.82
CA ASP A 324 2.06 6.30 -37.00
C ASP A 324 2.79 4.96 -36.87
N TRP A 325 3.85 4.74 -37.65
CA TRP A 325 4.65 3.53 -37.62
C TRP A 325 6.02 3.80 -37.00
N GLN A 326 6.29 3.18 -35.85
CA GLN A 326 7.53 3.40 -35.10
C GLN A 326 8.48 2.22 -35.23
N THR A 327 9.74 2.48 -35.58
CA THR A 327 10.78 1.45 -35.66
C THR A 327 11.53 1.36 -34.33
N GLY A 328 11.43 0.22 -33.66
CA GLY A 328 12.12 -0.06 -32.41
C GLY A 328 13.62 -0.34 -32.58
N ARG A 329 14.36 -0.38 -31.46
CA ARG A 329 15.81 -0.62 -31.44
C ARG A 329 16.25 -1.93 -32.10
N THR A 330 15.38 -2.93 -32.12
CA THR A 330 15.61 -4.24 -32.73
C THR A 330 15.14 -4.32 -34.19
N GLY A 331 14.67 -3.21 -34.78
CA GLY A 331 14.16 -3.15 -36.15
C GLY A 331 12.68 -3.51 -36.30
N ASN A 332 12.00 -3.91 -35.22
CA ASN A 332 10.56 -4.16 -35.25
C ASN A 332 9.78 -2.87 -35.54
N VAL A 333 8.87 -2.90 -36.50
CA VAL A 333 7.99 -1.78 -36.83
C VAL A 333 6.64 -1.97 -36.14
N THR A 334 6.28 -1.07 -35.24
CA THR A 334 5.07 -1.14 -34.41
C THR A 334 4.10 -0.02 -34.80
N PRO A 335 2.83 -0.35 -35.11
CA PRO A 335 1.81 0.66 -35.34
C PRO A 335 1.36 1.30 -34.01
N VAL A 336 1.20 2.62 -34.02
CA VAL A 336 0.71 3.42 -32.90
C VAL A 336 -0.42 4.31 -33.41
N ALA A 337 -1.61 4.15 -32.84
CA ALA A 337 -2.75 5.01 -33.18
C ALA A 337 -2.63 6.34 -32.44
N ARG A 338 -2.77 7.44 -33.16
CA ARG A 338 -3.15 8.73 -32.57
C ARG A 338 -4.65 8.79 -32.47
N VAL A 339 -5.14 9.21 -31.32
CA VAL A 339 -6.56 9.31 -31.03
C VAL A 339 -6.91 10.73 -30.60
N ALA A 340 -8.17 11.12 -30.77
CA ALA A 340 -8.65 12.38 -30.22
C ALA A 340 -8.41 12.38 -28.70
N PRO A 341 -7.90 13.48 -28.10
CA PRO A 341 -7.58 13.51 -26.68
C PRO A 341 -8.79 13.11 -25.84
N VAL A 342 -8.63 12.07 -25.03
CA VAL A 342 -9.69 11.54 -24.16
C VAL A 342 -9.16 11.25 -22.78
N MET A 343 -9.91 11.58 -21.74
CA MET A 343 -9.52 11.29 -20.36
C MET A 343 -9.88 9.85 -20.01
N VAL A 344 -8.89 9.04 -19.60
CA VAL A 344 -9.08 7.64 -19.16
C VAL A 344 -8.27 7.41 -17.89
N SER A 345 -8.93 7.10 -16.77
CA SER A 345 -8.27 6.91 -15.47
C SER A 345 -7.39 8.10 -15.08
N GLY A 346 -7.96 9.31 -15.17
CA GLY A 346 -7.32 10.57 -14.78
C GLY A 346 -6.17 11.05 -15.66
N VAL A 347 -5.86 10.37 -16.78
CA VAL A 347 -4.82 10.78 -17.73
C VAL A 347 -5.42 11.01 -19.11
N THR A 348 -4.97 12.07 -19.78
CA THR A 348 -5.33 12.33 -21.17
C THR A 348 -4.56 11.40 -22.09
N VAL A 349 -5.29 10.54 -22.80
CA VAL A 349 -4.77 9.61 -23.80
C VAL A 349 -4.89 10.25 -25.17
N GLU A 350 -3.75 10.46 -25.83
CA GLU A 350 -3.67 10.93 -27.23
C GLU A 350 -3.04 9.88 -28.15
N ASN A 351 -2.38 8.88 -27.56
CA ASN A 351 -1.67 7.83 -28.30
C ASN A 351 -1.92 6.48 -27.63
N THR A 352 -2.13 5.45 -28.44
CA THR A 352 -2.31 4.07 -27.99
C THR A 352 -1.59 3.11 -28.92
N THR A 353 -0.96 2.09 -28.34
CA THR A 353 -0.30 1.05 -29.14
C THR A 353 -1.35 0.19 -29.85
N LEU A 354 -1.06 -0.17 -31.10
CA LEU A 354 -1.80 -1.19 -31.83
C LEU A 354 -1.08 -2.54 -31.78
N HIS A 355 -0.01 -2.67 -30.97
CA HIS A 355 0.84 -3.86 -30.82
C HIS A 355 1.56 -4.32 -32.09
N ASN A 356 0.84 -4.74 -33.13
CA ASN A 356 1.35 -5.27 -34.39
C ASN A 356 0.27 -5.16 -35.49
N PRO A 357 0.62 -5.33 -36.78
CA PRO A 357 -0.35 -5.30 -37.88
C PRO A 357 -1.53 -6.27 -37.72
N GLY A 358 -1.29 -7.45 -37.15
CA GLY A 358 -2.35 -8.46 -36.94
C GLY A 358 -3.44 -8.01 -35.98
N GLU A 359 -3.13 -7.18 -34.99
CA GLU A 359 -4.14 -6.59 -34.10
C GLU A 359 -4.98 -5.54 -34.82
N VAL A 360 -4.39 -4.77 -35.75
CA VAL A 360 -5.12 -3.82 -36.61
C VAL A 360 -6.13 -4.57 -37.47
N GLU A 361 -5.71 -5.68 -38.08
CA GLU A 361 -6.57 -6.55 -38.88
C GLU A 361 -7.66 -7.20 -38.01
N ARG A 362 -7.31 -7.72 -36.83
CA ARG A 362 -8.26 -8.36 -35.91
C ARG A 362 -9.36 -7.39 -35.47
N LEU A 363 -8.99 -6.14 -35.18
CA LEU A 363 -9.95 -5.08 -34.82
C LEU A 363 -10.75 -4.58 -36.02
N GLY A 364 -10.28 -4.81 -37.26
CA GLY A 364 -10.86 -4.20 -38.45
C GLY A 364 -10.72 -2.69 -38.49
N LEU A 365 -9.71 -2.15 -37.79
CA LEU A 365 -9.57 -0.74 -37.46
C LEU A 365 -9.24 0.10 -38.68
N LYS A 366 -9.94 1.22 -38.83
CA LYS A 366 -9.71 2.24 -39.86
C LYS A 366 -9.52 3.61 -39.22
N ILE A 367 -8.81 4.47 -39.93
CA ILE A 367 -8.73 5.89 -39.56
C ILE A 367 -10.14 6.49 -39.64
N GLY A 368 -10.52 7.27 -38.64
CA GLY A 368 -11.86 7.83 -38.48
C GLY A 368 -12.83 6.92 -37.73
N ASP A 369 -12.42 5.76 -37.24
CA ASP A 369 -13.28 4.93 -36.38
C ASP A 369 -13.35 5.48 -34.95
N ARG A 370 -14.55 5.39 -34.37
CA ARG A 370 -14.77 5.42 -32.93
C ARG A 370 -14.33 4.09 -32.32
N VAL A 371 -13.49 4.18 -31.32
CA VAL A 371 -12.87 3.04 -30.65
C VAL A 371 -13.06 3.15 -29.15
N MET A 372 -13.25 2.00 -28.51
CA MET A 372 -13.19 1.90 -27.07
C MET A 372 -11.72 1.77 -26.65
N ILE A 373 -11.29 2.63 -25.75
CA ILE A 373 -9.97 2.58 -25.12
C ILE A 373 -10.13 2.26 -23.64
N VAL A 374 -9.28 1.35 -23.19
CA VAL A 374 -9.11 1.04 -21.77
C VAL A 374 -7.68 1.32 -21.35
N ARG A 375 -7.51 1.70 -20.09
CA ARG A 375 -6.19 1.74 -19.45
C ARG A 375 -6.11 0.62 -18.43
N ARG A 376 -5.34 -0.43 -18.73
CA ARG A 376 -5.13 -1.54 -17.79
C ARG A 376 -4.00 -1.18 -16.81
N GLY A 377 -4.33 -1.09 -15.53
CA GLY A 377 -3.36 -0.98 -14.42
C GLY A 377 -2.43 0.22 -14.54
N ASP A 378 -2.95 1.37 -14.96
CA ASP A 378 -2.27 2.68 -15.00
C ASP A 378 -1.03 2.83 -15.90
N VAL A 379 -0.68 1.88 -16.77
CA VAL A 379 0.56 2.00 -17.56
C VAL A 379 0.34 2.27 -19.04
N ILE A 380 -0.48 1.49 -19.76
CA ILE A 380 -0.55 1.59 -21.23
C ILE A 380 -2.01 1.55 -21.70
N PRO A 381 -2.51 2.59 -22.39
CA PRO A 381 -3.82 2.56 -23.02
C PRO A 381 -3.83 1.54 -24.17
N LYS A 382 -4.98 0.89 -24.37
CA LYS A 382 -5.20 -0.09 -25.43
C LYS A 382 -6.60 0.07 -26.02
N ILE A 383 -6.72 -0.05 -27.34
CA ILE A 383 -8.01 -0.20 -28.03
C ILE A 383 -8.54 -1.62 -27.84
N THR A 384 -9.76 -1.77 -27.30
CA THR A 384 -10.42 -3.06 -27.07
C THR A 384 -11.34 -3.44 -28.22
N GLU A 385 -12.07 -2.47 -28.77
CA GLU A 385 -13.05 -2.66 -29.82
C GLU A 385 -13.19 -1.44 -30.73
N VAL A 386 -13.65 -1.70 -31.96
CA VAL A 386 -14.11 -0.68 -32.92
C VAL A 386 -15.63 -0.63 -32.82
N ILE A 387 -16.16 0.54 -32.48
CA ILE A 387 -17.60 0.75 -32.25
C ILE A 387 -18.30 1.10 -33.58
N GLY A 388 -17.62 1.84 -34.45
CA GLY A 388 -18.13 2.24 -35.76
C GLY A 388 -17.43 3.49 -36.28
N GLN A 389 -17.90 4.03 -37.40
CA GLN A 389 -17.35 5.25 -37.98
C GLN A 389 -17.72 6.49 -37.15
N ALA A 390 -16.77 7.38 -36.96
CA ALA A 390 -16.99 8.67 -36.32
C ALA A 390 -17.93 9.55 -37.14
N THR A 391 -18.82 10.25 -36.45
CA THR A 391 -19.61 11.33 -37.02
C THR A 391 -18.83 12.64 -36.96
N LYS A 392 -19.30 13.67 -37.67
CA LYS A 392 -18.67 15.00 -37.58
C LYS A 392 -18.64 15.56 -36.15
N ALA A 393 -19.66 15.25 -35.33
CA ALA A 393 -19.70 15.69 -33.94
C ALA A 393 -18.61 15.05 -33.08
N ASP A 394 -18.18 13.82 -33.39
CA ASP A 394 -17.13 13.12 -32.65
C ASP A 394 -15.72 13.64 -32.94
N LEU A 395 -15.54 14.44 -34.01
CA LEU A 395 -14.25 15.01 -34.41
C LEU A 395 -13.97 16.38 -33.77
N ASP A 396 -15.01 17.03 -33.25
CA ASP A 396 -14.94 18.39 -32.68
C ASP A 396 -14.65 18.41 -31.16
N GLY A 397 -14.60 17.22 -30.52
CA GLY A 397 -14.32 17.05 -29.08
C GLY A 397 -15.59 16.90 -28.25
#